data_AF-A0A7J2SA08-F1
#
_entry.id   AF-A0A7J2SA08-F1
#
_cell.length_a   1.000
_cell.length_b   1.000
_cell.length_c   1.000
_cell.angle_alpha   90.00
_cell.angle_beta   90.00
_cell.angle_gamma   90.00
#
_symmetry.space_group_name_H-M   'P 1'
#
loop_
_entity.id
_entity.type
_entity.pdbx_description
1 polymer ?
#
loop_
_entity_poly.entity_id
_entity_poly.type
_entity_poly.pdbx_seq_one_letter_code
_entity_poly.pdbx_strand_id
1 'polypeptide(L)'
;MTKGMGRMAFDLGSTSIHVVSALSIDNVLIARGKEKAIEIIIEMSNSSGVFHVEKTLGKKVVGSSMEKYIDTTAMVTPAELDYDKRIVRRIKLKGRKFTAI
;
A
#
# COMPACT_ATOMS: atom_id res chain seq x y z
N MET A 1 -6.22 5.58 10.23
CA MET A 1 -6.92 6.09 9.01
C MET A 1 -5.94 6.05 7.83
N THR A 2 -6.04 5.04 6.96
CA THR A 2 -5.08 4.77 5.86
C THR A 2 -5.76 4.82 4.48
N LYS A 3 -6.97 4.26 4.33
CA LYS A 3 -7.67 4.15 3.03
C LYS A 3 -8.50 5.36 2.59
N GLY A 4 -8.71 6.37 3.43
CA GLY A 4 -9.73 7.41 3.20
C GLY A 4 -9.62 8.13 1.86
N MET A 5 -8.44 8.68 1.55
CA MET A 5 -8.22 9.40 0.28
C MET A 5 -8.20 8.48 -0.96
N GLY A 6 -7.63 7.28 -0.83
CA GLY A 6 -7.62 6.29 -1.91
C GLY A 6 -9.02 5.82 -2.28
N ARG A 7 -9.89 5.63 -1.27
CA ARG A 7 -11.29 5.26 -1.46
C ARG A 7 -12.07 6.32 -2.22
N MET A 8 -11.96 7.58 -1.81
CA MET A 8 -12.63 8.67 -2.52
C MET A 8 -12.23 8.75 -4.00
N ALA A 9 -10.93 8.65 -4.31
CA ALA A 9 -10.46 8.71 -5.69
C ALA A 9 -10.94 7.50 -6.53
N PHE A 10 -11.01 6.32 -5.91
CA PHE A 10 -11.52 5.12 -6.55
C PHE A 10 -13.03 5.20 -6.83
N ASP A 11 -13.80 5.67 -5.85
CA ASP A 11 -15.24 5.85 -5.96
C ASP A 11 -15.58 6.90 -7.05
N LEU A 12 -14.70 7.88 -7.27
CA LEU A 12 -14.76 8.84 -8.39
C LEU A 12 -14.31 8.25 -9.74
N GLY A 13 -14.07 6.93 -9.82
CA GLY A 13 -13.78 6.20 -11.05
C GLY A 13 -12.32 6.12 -11.45
N SER A 14 -11.39 6.56 -10.59
CA SER A 14 -9.96 6.43 -10.86
C SER A 14 -9.46 5.02 -10.54
N THR A 15 -8.90 4.34 -11.54
CA THR A 15 -8.21 3.05 -11.36
C THR A 15 -6.71 3.15 -11.59
N SER A 16 -6.11 4.30 -11.31
CA SER A 16 -4.65 4.43 -11.43
C SER A 16 -3.95 3.53 -10.41
N ILE A 17 -2.73 3.09 -10.72
CA ILE A 17 -1.94 2.25 -9.81
C ILE A 17 -1.71 2.93 -8.46
N HIS A 18 -1.61 4.27 -8.42
CA HIS A 18 -1.49 5.03 -7.19
C HIS A 18 -2.74 4.90 -6.29
N VAL A 19 -3.92 4.89 -6.88
CA VAL A 19 -5.19 4.72 -6.15
C VAL A 19 -5.35 3.28 -5.69
N VAL A 20 -5.13 2.32 -6.59
CA VAL A 20 -5.28 0.89 -6.30
C VAL A 20 -4.30 0.45 -5.21
N SER A 21 -3.02 0.81 -5.32
CA SER A 21 -2.01 0.48 -4.30
C SER A 21 -2.25 1.16 -2.95
N ALA A 22 -2.73 2.42 -2.93
CA ALA A 22 -3.09 3.08 -1.68
C ALA A 22 -4.31 2.43 -1.01
N LEU A 23 -5.27 1.95 -1.81
CA LEU A 23 -6.43 1.20 -1.32
C LEU A 23 -6.09 -0.16 -0.74
N SER A 24 -4.96 -0.75 -1.15
CA SER A 24 -4.46 -2.01 -0.64
C SER A 24 -3.95 -1.94 0.79
N ILE A 25 -3.62 -0.75 1.31
CA ILE A 25 -3.05 -0.59 2.65
C ILE A 25 -4.17 -0.54 3.69
N ASP A 26 -4.19 -1.53 4.57
CA ASP A 26 -5.19 -1.69 5.63
C ASP A 26 -4.74 -0.94 6.87
N ASN A 27 -3.55 -1.24 7.38
CA ASN A 27 -3.00 -0.57 8.56
C ASN A 27 -1.52 -0.28 8.38
N VAL A 28 -1.05 0.73 9.12
CA VAL A 28 0.37 1.01 9.34
C VAL A 28 0.56 1.13 10.84
N LEU A 29 1.35 0.24 11.39
CA LEU A 29 1.65 0.16 12.81
C LEU A 29 3.11 0.52 13.01
N ILE A 30 3.39 1.27 14.08
CA ILE A 30 4.74 1.59 14.51
C ILE A 30 4.96 0.87 15.84
N ALA A 31 5.91 -0.05 15.84
CA ALA A 31 6.25 -0.87 16.99
C ALA A 31 7.73 -0.73 17.33
N ARG A 32 8.09 -1.26 18.51
CA ARG A 32 9.50 -1.42 18.89
C ARG A 32 10.07 -2.58 18.08
N GLY A 33 11.12 -2.31 17.32
CA GLY A 33 11.77 -3.33 16.51
C GLY A 33 12.68 -4.25 17.32
N LYS A 34 13.00 -5.41 16.73
CA LYS A 34 13.91 -6.40 17.31
C LYS A 34 15.37 -6.13 16.92
N GLU A 35 15.61 -5.93 15.63
CA GLU A 35 16.95 -5.67 15.09
C GLU A 35 17.29 -4.17 15.08
N LYS A 36 16.30 -3.34 14.73
CA LYS A 36 16.40 -1.88 14.76
C LYS A 36 15.45 -1.30 15.81
N ALA A 37 15.65 -0.02 16.16
CA ALA A 37 14.89 0.64 17.21
C ALA A 37 13.38 0.68 16.94
N ILE A 38 13.00 0.89 15.68
CA ILE A 38 11.62 1.06 15.23
C ILE A 38 11.33 0.03 14.14
N GLU A 39 10.18 -0.61 14.23
CA GLU A 39 9.64 -1.46 13.16
C GLU A 39 8.33 -0.86 12.65
N ILE A 40 8.26 -0.59 11.35
CA ILE A 40 7.05 -0.15 10.67
C ILE A 40 6.41 -1.37 10.02
N ILE A 41 5.26 -1.78 10.54
CA ILE A 41 4.51 -2.93 10.05
C ILE A 41 3.36 -2.42 9.20
N ILE A 42 3.28 -2.90 7.96
CA ILE A 42 2.25 -2.51 7.00
C ILE A 42 1.40 -3.73 6.67
N GLU A 43 0.14 -3.66 7.05
CA GLU A 43 -0.83 -4.68 6.73
C GLU A 43 -1.57 -4.28 5.46
N MET A 44 -1.63 -5.21 4.51
CA MET A 44 -2.24 -4.99 3.21
C MET A 44 -3.32 -6.03 2.97
N SER A 45 -4.39 -5.68 2.28
CA SER A 45 -5.38 -6.65 1.79
C SER A 45 -5.10 -7.11 0.36
N ASN A 46 -4.12 -6.50 -0.31
CA ASN A 46 -3.72 -6.86 -1.67
C ASN A 46 -2.24 -6.51 -1.89
N SER A 47 -1.50 -7.38 -2.56
CA SER A 47 -0.07 -7.21 -2.88
C SER A 47 0.24 -5.95 -3.71
N SER A 48 -0.73 -5.37 -4.42
CA SER A 48 -0.51 -4.09 -5.12
C SER A 48 -0.11 -2.96 -4.17
N GLY A 49 -0.32 -3.10 -2.87
CA GLY A 49 0.16 -2.17 -1.84
C GLY A 49 1.69 -2.05 -1.79
N VAL A 50 2.44 -3.07 -2.24
CA VAL A 50 3.91 -3.05 -2.29
C VAL A 50 4.42 -1.83 -3.05
N PHE A 51 3.79 -1.48 -4.17
CA PHE A 51 4.14 -0.28 -4.93
C PHE A 51 4.01 1.00 -4.09
N HIS A 52 2.95 1.10 -3.27
CA HIS A 52 2.75 2.26 -2.41
C HIS A 52 3.81 2.33 -1.30
N VAL A 53 4.15 1.17 -0.71
CA VAL A 53 5.20 1.06 0.31
C VAL A 53 6.54 1.52 -0.25
N GLU A 54 6.97 1.00 -1.39
CA GLU A 54 8.24 1.38 -2.03
C GLU A 54 8.27 2.86 -2.42
N LYS A 55 7.22 3.35 -3.09
CA LYS A 55 7.21 4.71 -3.64
C LYS A 55 7.01 5.79 -2.59
N THR A 56 6.46 5.46 -1.43
CA THR A 56 6.16 6.43 -0.37
C THR A 56 7.09 6.27 0.82
N LEU A 57 7.06 5.10 1.47
CA LEU A 57 7.86 4.86 2.68
C LEU A 57 9.31 4.57 2.32
N GLY A 58 9.55 3.70 1.35
CA GLY A 58 10.90 3.35 0.90
C GLY A 58 11.72 4.60 0.55
N LYS A 59 11.16 5.52 -0.24
CA LYS A 59 11.82 6.80 -0.57
C LYS A 59 12.12 7.72 0.62
N LYS A 60 11.37 7.61 1.72
CA LYS A 60 11.58 8.45 2.92
C LYS A 60 12.60 7.84 3.87
N VAL A 61 12.70 6.50 3.89
CA VAL A 61 13.59 5.77 4.79
C VAL A 61 14.96 5.58 4.15
N VAL A 62 15.02 5.08 2.91
CA VAL A 62 16.27 4.80 2.20
C VAL A 62 17.00 6.09 1.89
N GLY A 63 18.28 6.16 2.27
CA GLY A 63 19.14 7.34 2.14
C GLY A 63 18.88 8.42 3.19
N SER A 64 17.99 8.20 4.15
CA SER A 64 17.73 9.13 5.25
C SER A 64 18.62 8.85 6.46
N SER A 65 18.75 9.83 7.37
CA SER A 65 19.42 9.62 8.66
C SER A 65 18.72 8.57 9.54
N MET A 66 17.46 8.23 9.25
CA MET A 66 16.64 7.27 9.98
C MET A 66 16.81 5.83 9.51
N GLU A 67 17.46 5.58 8.37
CA GLU A 67 17.57 4.27 7.72
C GLU A 67 18.12 3.18 8.65
N LYS A 68 19.11 3.53 9.47
CA LYS A 68 19.75 2.61 10.43
C LYS A 68 18.89 2.30 11.66
N TYR A 69 17.81 3.04 11.88
CA TYR A 69 16.93 2.90 13.06
C TYR A 69 15.56 2.31 12.73
N ILE A 70 15.18 2.31 11.46
CA ILE A 70 13.87 1.84 11.01
C ILE A 70 14.03 0.53 10.25
N ASP A 71 13.28 -0.47 10.70
CA ASP A 71 12.95 -1.65 9.93
C ASP A 71 11.54 -1.54 9.36
N THR A 72 11.26 -2.21 8.25
CA THR A 72 9.96 -2.13 7.59
C THR A 72 9.53 -3.50 7.08
N THR A 73 8.35 -3.94 7.51
CA THR A 73 7.76 -5.20 7.09
C THR A 73 6.39 -4.93 6.48
N ALA A 74 6.15 -5.41 5.27
CA ALA A 74 4.86 -5.34 4.63
C ALA A 74 4.34 -6.76 4.39
N MET A 75 3.10 -7.02 4.78
CA MET A 75 2.48 -8.34 4.66
C MET A 75 1.04 -8.22 4.17
N VAL A 76 0.62 -9.20 3.38
CA VAL A 76 -0.79 -9.37 3.03
C VAL A 76 -1.49 -10.07 4.20
N THR A 77 -2.69 -9.59 4.54
CA THR A 77 -3.50 -10.05 5.67
C THR A 77 -4.92 -10.37 5.20
N PRO A 78 -5.56 -11.41 5.77
CA PRO A 78 -4.99 -12.39 6.70
C PRO A 78 -3.93 -13.29 6.03
N ALA A 79 -2.89 -13.65 6.78
CA ALA A 79 -1.73 -14.40 6.26
C ALA A 79 -2.03 -15.87 5.94
N GLU A 80 -3.12 -16.40 6.50
CA GLU A 80 -3.62 -17.76 6.26
C GLU A 80 -4.30 -17.94 4.90
N LEU A 81 -4.55 -16.85 4.16
CA LEU A 81 -5.16 -16.91 2.83
C LEU A 81 -4.09 -16.84 1.74
N ASP A 82 -4.16 -17.72 0.75
CA ASP A 82 -3.29 -17.70 -0.43
C ASP A 82 -3.87 -16.86 -1.58
N TYR A 83 -4.62 -15.81 -1.25
CA TYR A 83 -5.18 -14.90 -2.24
C TYR A 83 -5.31 -13.48 -1.71
N ASP A 84 -5.16 -12.52 -2.62
CA ASP A 84 -5.41 -11.11 -2.35
C ASP A 84 -6.90 -10.75 -2.47
N LYS A 85 -7.33 -9.77 -1.68
CA LYS A 85 -8.60 -9.09 -1.89
C LYS A 85 -8.57 -8.35 -3.23
N ARG A 86 -9.45 -8.74 -4.15
CA ARG A 86 -9.58 -8.06 -5.44
C ARG A 86 -10.05 -6.62 -5.26
N ILE A 87 -9.31 -5.67 -5.83
CA ILE A 87 -9.70 -4.24 -5.87
C ILE A 87 -10.33 -3.88 -7.22
N VAL A 88 -9.74 -4.36 -8.32
CA VAL A 88 -10.21 -4.08 -9.69
C VAL A 88 -10.41 -5.39 -10.43
N ARG A 89 -11.53 -5.52 -11.15
CA ARG A 89 -11.85 -6.72 -11.95
C ARG A 89 -11.40 -6.56 -13.41
N ARG A 90 -11.60 -5.38 -13.97
CA ARG A 90 -11.26 -5.05 -15.35
C ARG A 90 -11.11 -3.54 -15.48
N ILE A 91 -10.19 -3.10 -16.34
CA ILE A 91 -10.05 -1.70 -16.73
C ILE A 91 -10.18 -1.56 -18.23
N LYS A 92 -10.64 -0.41 -18.70
CA LYS A 92 -10.66 -0.04 -20.11
C LYS A 92 -10.14 1.37 -20.29
N LEU A 93 -9.42 1.61 -21.39
CA LEU A 93 -9.02 2.93 -21.80
C LEU A 93 -10.24 3.68 -22.36
N LYS A 94 -10.61 4.80 -21.72
CA LYS A 94 -11.62 5.74 -22.22
C LYS A 94 -10.96 7.11 -22.40
N GLY A 95 -10.75 7.51 -23.65
CA GLY A 95 -9.94 8.69 -23.97
C GLY A 95 -8.49 8.49 -23.52
N ARG A 96 -8.01 9.31 -22.57
CA ARG A 96 -6.64 9.26 -22.01
C ARG A 96 -6.55 8.67 -20.60
N LYS A 97 -7.62 8.06 -20.08
CA LYS A 97 -7.67 7.52 -18.72
C LYS A 97 -8.17 6.08 -18.71
N PHE A 98 -7.60 5.26 -17.82
CA PHE A 98 -8.15 3.96 -17.49
C PHE A 98 -9.27 4.10 -16.46
N THR A 99 -10.35 3.35 -16.66
CA THR A 99 -11.51 3.31 -15.77
C THR A 99 -11.91 1.87 -15.50
N ALA A 100 -12.35 1.57 -14.28
CA ALA A 100 -12.93 0.27 -13.91
C ALA A 100 -14.24 0.04 -14.67
N ILE A 101 -14.44 -1.19 -15.16
CA ILE A 101 -15.65 -1.62 -15.88
C ILE A 101 -16.02 -3.06 -15.55
#